data_AF-A0A1B1ZYD1-F1
#
_entry.id   AF-A0A1B1ZYD1-F1
#
_cell.length_a   1.000
_cell.length_b   1.000
_cell.length_c   1.000
_cell.angle_alpha   90.00
_cell.angle_beta   90.00
_cell.angle_gamma   90.00
#
_symmetry.space_group_name_H-M   'P 1'
#
loop_
_entity.id
_entity.type
_entity.pdbx_description
1 polymer ?
#
loop_
_entity_poly.entity_id
_entity_poly.type
_entity_poly.pdbx_seq_one_letter_code
_entity_poly.pdbx_strand_id
1 'polypeptide(L)'
;MVTIAAGIEFPHARQALQITRKTQPASARSGRRGRWHTETVYAITDLGPHQARPDELAAWIRGHWQIENALHWVRDVTFAEDHSTIRTVAGPQVMASLRNLVISLHRLAGATNIAAAVRHHSRDALRPLRLLKII
;
A
#
# COMPACT_ATOMS: atom_id res chain seq x y z
N MET A 1 -26.84 13.81 -29.58
CA MET A 1 -25.50 14.35 -29.85
C MET A 1 -24.91 14.73 -28.49
N VAL A 2 -24.08 13.87 -27.90
CA VAL A 2 -23.40 14.19 -26.64
C VAL A 2 -22.12 14.93 -27.01
N THR A 3 -22.10 16.22 -26.78
CA THR A 3 -20.92 17.07 -26.97
C THR A 3 -19.97 16.78 -25.81
N ILE A 4 -18.89 16.04 -26.04
CA ILE A 4 -17.79 15.93 -25.07
C ILE A 4 -17.08 17.28 -25.11
N ALA A 5 -17.09 18.04 -24.00
CA ALA A 5 -16.33 19.26 -23.91
C ALA A 5 -14.83 18.93 -24.02
N ALA A 6 -14.08 19.72 -24.80
CA ALA A 6 -12.63 19.58 -24.87
C ALA A 6 -12.02 20.01 -23.54
N GLY A 7 -11.63 19.06 -22.69
CA GLY A 7 -11.00 19.34 -21.40
C GLY A 7 -11.18 18.20 -20.39
N ILE A 8 -10.50 18.31 -19.24
CA ILE A 8 -10.70 17.40 -18.11
C ILE A 8 -11.76 18.05 -17.23
N GLU A 9 -12.98 17.51 -17.22
CA GLU A 9 -14.12 18.03 -16.43
C GLU A 9 -13.99 17.71 -14.92
N PHE A 10 -12.78 17.82 -14.38
CA PHE A 10 -12.49 17.61 -12.97
C PHE A 10 -11.78 18.86 -12.41
N PRO A 11 -12.32 19.50 -11.36
CA PRO A 11 -11.72 20.71 -10.78
C PRO A 11 -10.24 20.50 -10.45
N HIS A 12 -9.40 21.46 -10.84
CA HIS A 12 -7.95 21.48 -10.59
C HIS A 12 -7.12 20.43 -11.35
N ALA A 13 -7.72 19.48 -12.06
CA ALA A 13 -6.96 18.55 -12.89
C ALA A 13 -6.39 19.27 -14.12
N ARG A 14 -5.09 19.11 -14.36
CA ARG A 14 -4.36 19.70 -15.50
C ARG A 14 -3.93 18.66 -16.52
N GLN A 15 -3.84 17.39 -16.13
CA GLN A 15 -3.53 16.28 -17.04
C GLN A 15 -4.34 15.03 -16.69
N ALA A 16 -4.68 14.27 -17.74
CA ALA A 16 -5.23 12.93 -17.63
C ALA A 16 -4.21 11.93 -18.16
N LEU A 17 -4.10 10.78 -17.51
CA LEU A 17 -3.19 9.71 -17.84
C LEU A 17 -3.98 8.45 -18.17
N GLN A 18 -3.54 7.74 -19.20
CA GLN A 18 -3.95 6.36 -19.43
C GLN A 18 -2.78 5.44 -19.05
N ILE A 19 -3.04 4.55 -18.10
CA ILE A 19 -2.07 3.58 -17.60
C ILE A 19 -2.50 2.20 -18.09
N THR A 20 -1.66 1.59 -18.92
CA THR A 20 -1.86 0.20 -19.35
C THR A 20 -0.96 -0.71 -18.53
N ARG A 21 -1.55 -1.55 -17.69
CA ARG A 21 -0.85 -2.57 -16.90
C ARG A 21 -1.01 -3.92 -17.59
N LYS A 22 0.12 -4.62 -17.79
CA LYS A 22 0.15 -6.01 -18.23
C LYS A 22 0.66 -6.88 -17.09
N THR A 23 -0.15 -7.83 -16.65
CA THR A 23 0.19 -8.75 -15.55
C THR A 23 0.16 -10.18 -16.06
N GLN A 24 1.16 -10.97 -15.68
CA GLN A 24 1.18 -12.40 -15.90
C GLN A 24 1.39 -13.10 -14.54
N PRO A 25 0.39 -13.81 -14.02
CA PRO A 25 0.56 -14.52 -12.77
C PRO A 25 1.54 -15.69 -12.96
N ALA A 26 2.39 -15.93 -11.96
CA ALA A 26 3.28 -17.07 -11.92
C ALA A 26 2.90 -17.99 -10.76
N SER A 27 2.78 -19.29 -11.02
CA SER A 27 2.52 -20.28 -9.98
C SER A 27 3.73 -20.42 -9.07
N ALA A 28 3.60 -20.06 -7.80
CA ALA A 28 4.66 -20.25 -6.81
C ALA A 28 5.04 -21.73 -6.62
N ARG A 29 4.13 -22.68 -6.95
CA ARG A 29 4.35 -24.12 -6.76
C ARG A 29 4.99 -24.79 -7.98
N SER A 30 4.61 -24.41 -9.20
CA SER A 30 5.06 -25.09 -10.42
C SER A 30 5.94 -24.23 -11.34
N GLY A 31 6.12 -22.94 -11.03
CA GLY A 31 6.81 -21.98 -11.90
C GLY A 31 6.07 -21.66 -13.21
N ARG A 32 4.96 -22.34 -13.50
CA ARG A 32 4.17 -22.12 -14.72
C ARG A 32 3.59 -20.71 -14.71
N ARG A 33 3.73 -20.04 -15.87
CA ARG A 33 3.14 -18.72 -16.09
C ARG A 33 1.72 -18.87 -16.62
N GLY A 34 0.81 -18.11 -16.04
CA GLY A 34 -0.58 -18.02 -16.50
C GLY A 34 -0.71 -17.15 -17.75
N ARG A 35 -1.96 -16.87 -18.11
CA ARG A 35 -2.27 -15.99 -19.25
C ARG A 35 -1.92 -14.55 -18.94
N TRP A 36 -1.55 -13.78 -19.97
CA TRP A 36 -1.44 -12.34 -19.85
C TRP A 36 -2.82 -11.71 -19.61
N HIS A 37 -2.86 -10.77 -18.68
CA HIS A 37 -4.00 -9.89 -18.43
C HIS A 37 -3.56 -8.46 -18.72
N THR A 38 -4.42 -7.71 -19.40
CA THR A 38 -4.21 -6.28 -19.66
C THR A 38 -5.32 -5.51 -18.98
N GLU A 39 -4.94 -4.52 -18.20
CA GLU A 39 -5.84 -3.59 -17.50
C GLU A 39 -5.50 -2.17 -17.94
N THR A 40 -6.53 -1.37 -18.24
CA THR A 40 -6.38 0.05 -18.56
C THR A 40 -7.02 0.85 -17.44
N VAL A 41 -6.22 1.68 -16.77
CA VAL A 41 -6.66 2.57 -15.69
C VAL A 41 -6.46 4.01 -16.14
N TYR A 42 -7.41 4.88 -15.82
CA TYR A 42 -7.28 6.32 -16.05
C TYR A 42 -6.99 7.02 -14.73
N ALA A 43 -6.07 7.98 -14.75
CA ALA A 43 -5.72 8.80 -13.60
C ALA A 43 -5.72 10.28 -14.00
N ILE A 44 -5.83 11.16 -13.01
CA ILE A 44 -5.77 12.61 -13.18
C ILE A 44 -4.75 13.20 -12.21
N THR A 45 -4.17 14.33 -12.58
CA THR A 45 -3.25 15.08 -11.73
C THR A 45 -3.42 16.58 -11.95
N ASP A 46 -3.17 17.35 -10.91
CA ASP A 46 -3.06 18.82 -10.93
C ASP A 46 -1.70 19.32 -11.46
N LEU A 47 -0.74 18.41 -11.66
CA LEU A 47 0.52 18.71 -12.31
C LEU A 47 0.33 18.94 -13.81
N GLY A 48 1.02 19.94 -14.36
CA GLY A 48 1.06 20.19 -15.79
C GLY A 48 2.14 19.37 -16.52
N PRO A 49 2.09 19.25 -17.86
CA PRO A 49 3.04 18.43 -18.64
C PRO A 49 4.51 18.82 -18.50
N HIS A 50 4.79 20.08 -18.15
CA HIS A 50 6.14 20.58 -17.90
C HIS A 50 6.62 20.32 -16.46
N GLN A 51 5.72 19.99 -15.54
CA GLN A 51 6.02 19.74 -14.13
C GLN A 51 6.27 18.26 -13.83
N ALA A 52 5.63 17.36 -14.59
CA ALA A 52 5.83 15.93 -14.44
C ALA A 52 5.72 15.22 -15.79
N ARG A 53 6.79 14.52 -16.15
CA ARG A 53 6.82 13.71 -17.37
C ARG A 53 6.10 12.37 -17.16
N PRO A 54 5.64 11.70 -18.24
CA PRO A 54 4.92 10.42 -18.13
C PRO A 54 5.69 9.32 -17.37
N ASP A 55 7.02 9.27 -17.49
CA ASP A 55 7.89 8.33 -16.80
C ASP A 55 7.98 8.60 -15.29
N GLU A 56 8.02 9.87 -14.89
CA GLU A 56 7.98 10.29 -13.47
C GLU A 56 6.64 9.93 -12.83
N LEU A 57 5.55 10.28 -13.51
CA LEU A 57 4.19 9.94 -13.07
C LEU A 57 4.03 8.41 -12.94
N ALA A 58 4.50 7.64 -13.92
CA ALA A 58 4.49 6.18 -13.85
C ALA A 58 5.35 5.63 -12.70
N ALA A 59 6.49 6.26 -12.40
CA ALA A 59 7.34 5.89 -11.27
C ALA A 59 6.64 6.16 -9.92
N TRP A 60 6.01 7.32 -9.75
CA TRP A 60 5.26 7.64 -8.53
C TRP A 60 4.06 6.73 -8.33
N ILE A 61 3.29 6.46 -9.40
CA ILE A 61 2.17 5.52 -9.36
C ILE A 61 2.66 4.13 -8.95
N ARG A 62 3.76 3.64 -9.53
CA ARG A 62 4.37 2.36 -9.11
C ARG A 62 4.87 2.40 -7.66
N GLY A 63 5.43 3.51 -7.21
CA GLY A 63 5.86 3.73 -5.84
C GLY A 63 4.70 3.69 -4.86
N HIS A 64 3.54 4.25 -5.23
CA HIS A 64 2.33 4.23 -4.41
C HIS A 64 1.87 2.80 -4.10
N TRP A 65 2.01 1.85 -5.03
CA TRP A 65 1.72 0.43 -4.79
C TRP A 65 2.59 -0.20 -3.68
N GLN A 66 3.72 0.40 -3.32
CA GLN A 66 4.49 -0.06 -2.16
C GLN A 66 3.74 0.14 -0.84
N ILE A 67 2.82 1.12 -0.76
CA ILE A 67 1.98 1.31 0.44
C ILE A 67 1.06 0.10 0.61
N GLU A 68 0.40 -0.32 -0.46
CA GLU A 68 -0.47 -1.50 -0.46
C GLU A 68 0.29 -2.76 -0.04
N ASN A 69 1.42 -3.04 -0.70
CA ASN A 69 2.19 -4.26 -0.43
C ASN A 69 2.89 -4.24 0.93
N ALA A 70 3.43 -3.09 1.35
CA ALA A 70 4.25 -3.05 2.54
C ALA A 70 3.43 -2.77 3.81
N LEU A 71 2.38 -1.96 3.72
CA LEU A 71 1.56 -1.56 4.87
C LEU A 71 0.25 -2.34 4.94
N HIS A 72 -0.62 -2.23 3.93
CA HIS A 72 -1.96 -2.82 3.95
C HIS A 72 -1.90 -4.34 4.07
N TRP A 73 -1.15 -5.00 3.17
CA TRP A 73 -0.98 -6.45 3.23
C TRP A 73 -0.44 -6.95 4.58
N VAL A 74 0.50 -6.21 5.19
CA VAL A 74 1.05 -6.58 6.51
C VAL A 74 -0.03 -6.44 7.59
N ARG A 75 -0.86 -5.40 7.55
CA ARG A 75 -1.96 -5.22 8.51
C ARG A 75 -2.99 -6.35 8.37
N ASP A 76 -3.35 -6.71 7.15
CA ASP A 76 -4.38 -7.72 6.90
C ASP A 76 -3.86 -9.11 7.26
N VAL A 77 -2.67 -9.48 6.78
CA VAL A 77 -2.16 -10.85 6.90
C VAL A 77 -1.40 -11.09 8.21
N THR A 78 -0.60 -10.12 8.67
CA THR A 78 0.19 -10.30 9.91
C THR A 78 -0.60 -9.91 11.15
N PHE A 79 -1.46 -8.89 11.06
CA PHE A 79 -2.24 -8.37 12.19
C PHE A 79 -3.73 -8.74 12.14
N ALA A 80 -4.15 -9.54 11.14
CA ALA A 80 -5.51 -10.02 10.98
C ALA A 80 -6.54 -8.87 11.02
N GLU A 81 -6.20 -7.73 10.42
CA GLU A 81 -7.03 -6.52 10.51
C GLU A 81 -8.45 -6.75 9.99
N ASP A 82 -8.61 -7.38 8.83
CA ASP A 82 -9.92 -7.70 8.24
C ASP A 82 -10.77 -8.63 9.12
N HIS A 83 -10.13 -9.44 9.96
CA HIS A 83 -10.80 -10.33 10.90
C HIS A 83 -11.11 -9.67 12.24
N SER A 84 -10.76 -8.41 12.43
CA SER A 84 -10.99 -7.67 13.67
C SER A 84 -12.48 -7.42 13.92
N THR A 85 -12.99 -7.92 15.04
CA THR A 85 -14.40 -7.74 15.47
C THR A 85 -14.62 -6.51 16.36
N ILE A 86 -13.57 -5.74 16.64
CA ILE A 86 -13.67 -4.49 17.41
C ILE A 86 -14.41 -3.45 16.57
N ARG A 87 -15.63 -3.07 16.99
CA ARG A 87 -16.51 -2.12 16.29
C ARG A 87 -16.99 -0.94 17.14
N THR A 88 -16.61 -0.90 18.42
CA THR A 88 -17.15 0.04 19.39
C THR A 88 -16.39 1.36 19.40
N VAL A 89 -17.11 2.48 19.24
CA VAL A 89 -16.59 3.87 19.34
C VAL A 89 -15.29 4.03 18.52
N ALA A 90 -14.20 4.51 19.13
CA ALA A 90 -12.92 4.75 18.48
C ALA A 90 -12.05 3.49 18.34
N GLY A 91 -12.55 2.32 18.74
CA GLY A 91 -11.82 1.05 18.74
C GLY A 91 -11.14 0.73 17.41
N PRO A 92 -11.84 0.80 16.26
CA PRO A 92 -11.20 0.58 14.95
C PRO A 92 -10.01 1.52 14.68
N GLN A 93 -10.15 2.81 15.00
CA GLN A 93 -9.10 3.81 14.78
C GLN A 93 -7.92 3.62 15.72
N VAL A 94 -8.18 3.29 16.98
CA VAL A 94 -7.13 2.96 17.97
C VAL A 94 -6.34 1.74 17.52
N MET A 95 -7.03 0.67 17.10
CA MET A 95 -6.37 -0.54 16.62
C MET A 95 -5.55 -0.32 15.35
N ALA A 96 -6.06 0.47 14.40
CA ALA A 96 -5.30 0.88 13.22
C ALA A 96 -4.02 1.64 13.61
N SER A 97 -4.12 2.56 14.57
CA SER A 97 -2.99 3.35 15.06
C SER A 97 -1.94 2.48 15.75
N LEU A 98 -2.36 1.55 16.61
CA LEU A 98 -1.46 0.62 17.29
C LEU A 98 -0.73 -0.31 16.31
N ARG A 99 -1.45 -0.88 15.33
CA ARG A 99 -0.83 -1.72 14.27
C ARG A 99 0.19 -0.92 13.48
N ASN A 100 -0.15 0.31 13.06
CA ASN A 100 0.77 1.19 12.34
C ASN A 100 2.01 1.53 13.18
N LEU A 101 1.85 1.77 14.48
CA LEU A 101 2.97 2.02 15.39
C LEU A 101 3.91 0.81 15.46
N VAL A 102 3.39 -0.39 15.67
CA VAL A 102 4.20 -1.62 15.74
C VAL A 102 4.95 -1.88 14.44
N ILE A 103 4.28 -1.73 13.29
CA ILE A 103 4.91 -1.88 11.97
C ILE A 103 6.06 -0.87 11.81
N SER A 104 5.82 0.39 12.19
CA SER A 104 6.83 1.46 12.09
C SER A 104 8.03 1.21 12.99
N LEU A 105 7.81 0.80 14.24
CA LEU A 105 8.89 0.47 15.18
C LEU A 105 9.78 -0.67 14.67
N HIS A 106 9.18 -1.74 14.14
CA HIS A 106 9.96 -2.84 13.56
C HIS A 106 10.78 -2.40 12.35
N ARG A 107 10.21 -1.56 11.47
CA ARG A 107 10.97 -1.02 10.33
C ARG A 107 12.10 -0.10 10.76
N LEU A 108 11.88 0.75 11.76
CA LEU A 108 12.91 1.62 12.34
C LEU A 108 14.04 0.82 12.98
N ALA A 109 13.73 -0.36 13.54
CA ALA A 109 14.71 -1.31 14.03
C ALA A 109 15.36 -2.17 12.92
N GLY A 110 15.09 -1.87 11.64
CA GLY A 110 15.71 -2.54 10.50
C GLY A 110 15.05 -3.86 10.08
N ALA A 111 13.87 -4.20 10.60
CA ALA A 111 13.20 -5.45 10.23
C ALA A 111 12.69 -5.41 8.78
N THR A 112 13.14 -6.37 7.97
CA THR A 112 12.67 -6.58 6.59
C THR A 112 11.47 -7.52 6.51
N ASN A 113 11.25 -8.34 7.55
CA ASN A 113 10.11 -9.25 7.66
C ASN A 113 9.35 -8.98 8.96
N ILE A 114 8.21 -8.29 8.86
CA ILE A 114 7.41 -7.88 10.01
C ILE A 114 6.82 -9.09 10.75
N ALA A 115 6.35 -10.12 10.03
CA ALA A 115 5.79 -11.30 10.67
C ALA A 115 6.83 -12.05 11.52
N ALA A 116 8.09 -12.12 11.07
CA ALA A 116 9.19 -12.68 11.85
C ALA A 116 9.51 -11.81 13.07
N ALA A 117 9.54 -10.49 12.92
CA ALA A 117 9.77 -9.56 14.02
C ALA A 117 8.69 -9.69 15.11
N VAL A 118 7.41 -9.76 14.73
CA VAL A 118 6.29 -9.99 15.66
C VAL A 118 6.47 -11.31 16.42
N ARG A 119 6.81 -12.41 15.73
CA ARG A 119 7.06 -13.71 16.38
C ARG A 119 8.27 -13.70 17.31
N HIS A 120 9.30 -12.90 17.00
CA HIS A 120 10.47 -12.75 17.87
C HIS A 120 10.10 -12.08 19.21
N HIS A 121 9.14 -11.15 19.18
CA HIS A 121 8.72 -10.40 20.37
C HIS A 121 7.60 -11.08 21.15
N SER A 122 6.82 -11.99 20.54
CA SER A 122 5.60 -12.53 21.14
C SER A 122 5.78 -13.40 22.39
N ARG A 123 7.00 -13.92 22.63
CA ARG A 123 7.29 -14.84 23.76
C ARG A 123 8.13 -14.22 24.87
N ASP A 124 8.45 -12.93 24.78
CA ASP A 124 9.30 -12.24 25.76
C ASP A 124 8.87 -10.78 25.86
N ALA A 125 8.17 -10.46 26.95
CA ALA A 125 7.62 -9.12 27.20
C ALA A 125 8.69 -8.04 27.37
N LEU A 126 9.95 -8.40 27.68
CA LEU A 126 11.04 -7.43 27.79
C LEU A 126 11.51 -6.94 26.42
N ARG A 127 11.36 -7.73 25.36
CA ARG A 127 11.79 -7.33 24.00
C ARG A 127 11.00 -6.13 23.48
N PRO A 128 9.65 -6.11 23.52
CA PRO A 128 8.88 -4.92 23.17
C PRO A 128 9.27 -3.69 24.00
N LEU A 129 9.49 -3.85 25.30
CA LEU A 129 9.82 -2.72 26.18
C LEU A 129 11.19 -2.12 25.85
N ARG A 130 12.20 -2.96 25.56
CA ARG A 130 13.51 -2.52 25.06
C ARG A 130 13.41 -1.84 23.70
N LEU A 131 12.61 -2.40 22.78
CA LEU A 131 12.36 -1.79 21.48
C LEU A 131 11.74 -0.39 21.61
N LEU A 132 10.85 -0.21 22.59
CA LEU A 132 10.24 1.07 22.93
C LEU A 132 11.14 1.99 23.77
N LYS A 133 12.32 1.52 24.19
CA LYS A 133 13.25 2.24 25.07
C LYS A 133 12.64 2.65 26.41
N ILE A 134 11.74 1.82 26.93
CA ILE A 134 11.12 2.01 28.26
C ILE A 134 12.03 1.44 29.36
N ILE A 135 12.81 0.41 29.02
CA ILE A 135 13.80 -0.26 29.88
C ILE A 135 15.10 -0.51 29.11
#